data_AF-A0A2R7KWK9-F1
#
_entry.id   AF-A0A2R7KWK9-F1
#
_cell.length_a   1.000
_cell.length_b   1.000
_cell.length_c   1.000
_cell.angle_alpha   90.00
_cell.angle_beta   90.00
_cell.angle_gamma   90.00
#
_symmetry.space_group_name_H-M   'P 1'
#
loop_
_entity.id
_entity.type
_entity.pdbx_description
1 polymer ?
#
loop_
_entity_poly.entity_id
_entity_poly.type
_entity_poly.pdbx_seq_one_letter_code
_entity_poly.pdbx_strand_id
1 'polypeptide(L)' 'MALSITAGINEEDYQASGRYKYPLKQLTAPFEITFNYVKADYRSVFAFYGAEHQATSERMERNAQDYISFIEGL' A
#
# COMPACT_ATOMS: atom_id res chain seq x y z
N MET A 1 5.78 7.31 -11.03
CA MET A 1 5.02 6.04 -10.87
C MET A 1 4.94 5.70 -9.39
N ALA A 2 3.78 5.26 -8.95
CA ALA A 2 3.54 4.87 -7.56
C ALA A 2 2.55 3.70 -7.53
N LEU A 3 2.49 2.97 -6.41
CA LEU A 3 1.55 1.88 -6.22
C LEU A 3 0.48 2.30 -5.21
N SER A 4 -0.77 1.97 -5.49
CA SER A 4 -1.87 2.01 -4.53
C SER A 4 -2.46 0.61 -4.41
N ILE A 5 -2.50 0.07 -3.19
CA ILE A 5 -2.83 -1.33 -2.93
C ILE A 5 -3.91 -1.41 -1.86
N THR A 6 -4.93 -2.22 -2.11
CA THR A 6 -5.89 -2.64 -1.08
C THR A 6 -5.47 -4.02 -0.56
N ALA A 7 -5.17 -4.10 0.74
CA ALA A 7 -4.77 -5.31 1.43
C ALA A 7 -5.90 -5.84 2.32
N GLY A 8 -6.20 -7.13 2.20
CA GLY A 8 -7.28 -7.78 2.96
C GLY A 8 -7.06 -7.74 4.47
N ILE A 9 -5.81 -7.90 4.91
CA ILE A 9 -5.44 -7.99 6.33
C ILE A 9 -4.82 -6.70 6.87
N ASN A 10 -4.59 -6.66 8.17
CA ASN A 10 -4.14 -5.47 8.89
C ASN A 10 -2.67 -5.14 8.59
N GLU A 11 -2.29 -3.89 8.83
CA GLU A 11 -0.90 -3.43 8.67
C GLU A 11 0.08 -4.20 9.58
N GLU A 12 -0.36 -4.51 10.81
CA GLU A 12 0.41 -5.26 11.80
C GLU A 12 0.77 -6.69 11.38
N ASP A 13 0.12 -7.23 10.35
CA ASP A 13 0.49 -8.52 9.79
C ASP A 13 1.71 -8.42 8.84
N TYR A 14 1.97 -7.22 8.32
CA TYR A 14 3.09 -6.88 7.45
C TYR A 14 4.26 -6.29 8.25
N GLN A 15 4.76 -7.04 9.22
CA GLN A 15 5.97 -6.68 9.97
C GLN A 15 6.71 -7.95 10.41
N ALA A 16 7.94 -7.80 10.88
CA ALA A 16 8.80 -8.94 11.27
C ALA A 16 8.15 -9.84 12.34
N SER A 17 7.41 -9.25 13.28
CA SER A 17 6.64 -9.99 14.29
C SER A 17 5.28 -10.48 13.79
N GLY A 18 4.74 -9.86 12.73
CA GLY A 18 3.42 -10.11 12.17
C GLY A 18 3.29 -11.47 11.47
N ARG A 19 2.10 -11.76 10.95
CA ARG A 19 1.78 -13.03 10.30
C ARG A 19 2.70 -13.35 9.12
N TYR A 20 2.98 -12.36 8.26
CA TYR A 20 3.77 -12.57 7.04
C TYR A 20 5.26 -12.36 7.20
N LYS A 21 5.73 -11.87 8.36
CA LYS A 21 7.16 -11.64 8.66
C LYS A 21 7.86 -10.61 7.77
N TYR A 22 7.16 -10.00 6.83
CA TYR A 22 7.70 -9.06 5.86
C TYR A 22 6.84 -7.79 5.80
N PRO A 23 7.46 -6.61 5.73
CA PRO A 23 6.74 -5.38 5.43
C PRO A 23 6.20 -5.40 4.01
N LEU A 24 5.07 -4.71 3.78
CA LEU A 24 4.42 -4.65 2.47
C LEU A 24 5.39 -4.17 1.38
N LYS A 25 6.27 -3.22 1.71
CA LYS A 25 7.32 -2.73 0.79
C LYS A 25 8.24 -3.84 0.27
N GLN A 26 8.56 -4.84 1.08
CA GLN A 26 9.38 -5.96 0.61
C GLN A 26 8.58 -6.88 -0.33
N LEU A 27 7.30 -7.09 -0.03
CA LEU A 27 6.42 -7.90 -0.89
C LEU A 27 6.17 -7.23 -2.26
N THR A 28 6.30 -5.91 -2.35
CA THR A 28 6.15 -5.14 -3.58
C THR A 28 7.46 -4.83 -4.30
N ALA A 29 8.60 -5.34 -3.81
CA ALA A 29 9.91 -5.15 -4.46
C ALA A 29 9.95 -5.56 -5.96
N PRO A 30 9.23 -6.60 -6.44
CA PRO A 30 9.19 -6.92 -7.87
C PRO A 30 8.68 -5.77 -8.76
N PHE A 31 7.75 -4.94 -8.26
CA PHE A 31 7.25 -3.78 -8.98
C PHE A 31 8.29 -2.66 -9.03
N GLU A 32 8.98 -2.41 -7.91
CA GLU A 32 10.09 -1.46 -7.86
C GLU A 32 11.19 -1.83 -8.87
N ILE A 33 11.55 -3.12 -8.94
CA ILE A 33 12.50 -3.64 -9.94
C ILE A 33 11.99 -3.36 -11.37
N THR A 34 10.70 -3.60 -11.62
CA THR A 34 10.08 -3.37 -12.93
C THR A 34 10.09 -1.90 -13.32
N PHE A 35 9.75 -1.00 -12.39
CA PHE A 35 9.79 0.45 -12.62
C PHE A 35 11.21 0.94 -12.91
N ASN A 36 12.19 0.45 -12.16
CA ASN A 36 13.60 0.75 -12.40
C ASN A 36 14.05 0.25 -13.79
N TYR A 37 13.62 -0.95 -14.19
CA TYR A 37 13.96 -1.53 -15.49
C TYR A 37 13.48 -0.66 -16.65
N VAL A 38 12.26 -0.12 -16.58
CA VAL A 38 11.71 0.78 -17.60
C VAL A 38 12.12 2.25 -17.39
N LYS A 39 13.04 2.53 -16.45
CA LYS A 39 13.49 3.87 -16.08
C LYS A 39 12.35 4.82 -15.66
N ALA A 40 11.31 4.28 -15.04
CA ALA A 40 10.25 5.10 -14.45
C ALA A 40 10.73 5.75 -13.15
N ASP A 41 10.26 6.97 -12.89
CA ASP A 41 10.43 7.67 -11.61
C ASP A 41 9.53 7.02 -10.54
N TYR A 42 10.02 6.00 -9.84
CA TYR A 42 9.26 5.35 -8.77
C TYR A 42 9.29 6.18 -7.49
N ARG A 43 8.11 6.55 -6.97
CA ARG A 43 7.98 7.45 -5.81
C ARG A 43 7.67 6.72 -4.51
N SER A 44 6.55 5.99 -4.45
CA SER A 44 6.02 5.49 -3.18
C SER A 44 4.95 4.39 -3.34
N VAL A 45 4.61 3.77 -2.22
CA VAL A 45 3.48 2.85 -2.07
C VAL A 45 2.48 3.49 -1.10
N PHE A 46 1.21 3.53 -1.51
CA PHE A 46 0.06 3.77 -0.65
C PHE A 46 -0.68 2.43 -0.44
N ALA A 47 -1.17 2.19 0.78
CA ALA A 47 -1.88 0.96 1.09
C ALA A 47 -3.08 1.20 2.01
N PHE A 48 -4.21 0.59 1.65
CA PHE A 48 -5.37 0.46 2.52
C PHE A 48 -5.40 -0.93 3.15
N TYR A 49 -5.25 -1.02 4.47
CA TYR A 49 -5.19 -2.28 5.20
C TYR A 49 -6.53 -2.67 5.85
N GLY A 50 -6.73 -3.97 6.05
CA GLY A 50 -7.89 -4.54 6.74
C GLY A 50 -9.15 -4.57 5.88
N ALA A 51 -9.02 -4.65 4.55
CA ALA A 51 -10.17 -4.58 3.65
C ALA A 51 -11.18 -5.74 3.82
N GLU A 52 -10.76 -6.90 4.33
CA GLU A 52 -11.65 -8.06 4.51
C GLU A 52 -12.54 -7.96 5.76
N HIS A 53 -12.06 -7.31 6.82
CA HIS A 53 -12.70 -7.38 8.15
C HIS A 53 -12.99 -6.03 8.77
N GLN A 54 -12.52 -4.96 8.14
CA GLN A 54 -12.37 -3.65 8.78
C GLN A 54 -12.73 -2.50 7.82
N ALA A 55 -13.36 -2.78 6.69
CA ALA A 55 -13.82 -1.81 5.68
C ALA A 55 -15.17 -1.14 6.04
N THR A 56 -15.26 -0.52 7.21
CA THR A 56 -16.41 0.32 7.58
C THR A 56 -16.52 1.54 6.65
N SER A 57 -17.72 2.06 6.41
CA SER A 57 -17.93 3.26 5.56
C SER A 57 -17.07 4.46 5.97
N GLU A 58 -16.91 4.71 7.27
CA GLU A 58 -16.06 5.80 7.79
C GLU A 58 -14.60 5.64 7.38
N ARG A 59 -14.06 4.42 7.50
CA ARG A 59 -12.69 4.11 7.06
C ARG A 59 -12.53 4.17 5.55
N MET A 60 -13.54 3.76 4.80
CA MET A 60 -13.49 3.87 3.34
C MET A 60 -13.47 5.33 2.89
N GLU A 61 -14.29 6.19 3.51
CA GLU A 61 -14.32 7.63 3.25
C GLU A 61 -12.98 8.27 3.60
N ARG A 62 -12.43 7.96 4.79
CA ARG A 62 -11.11 8.44 5.19
C ARG A 62 -10.02 7.97 4.24
N ASN A 63 -10.04 6.70 3.86
CA ASN A 63 -9.08 6.15 2.91
C ASN A 63 -9.20 6.80 1.53
N ALA A 64 -10.41 7.14 1.07
CA ALA A 64 -10.60 7.86 -0.18
C ALA A 64 -9.95 9.26 -0.12
N GLN A 65 -10.11 9.97 1.01
CA GLN A 65 -9.46 11.26 1.24
C GLN A 65 -7.93 11.12 1.29
N ASP A 66 -7.41 10.16 2.06
CA ASP A 66 -5.98 9.88 2.17
C ASP A 66 -5.38 9.50 0.79
N TYR A 67 -6.12 8.74 -0.02
CA TYR A 67 -5.71 8.37 -1.38
C TYR A 67 -5.67 9.57 -2.33
N ILE A 68 -6.64 10.49 -2.25
CA ILE A 68 -6.62 11.75 -3.02
C ILE A 68 -5.39 12.57 -2.62
N SER A 69 -5.16 12.78 -1.32
CA SER A 69 -3.98 13.51 -0.83
C SER A 69 -2.66 12.85 -1.25
N PHE A 70 -2.61 11.52 -1.29
CA PHE A 70 -1.48 10.80 -1.83
C PHE A 70 -1.23 11.13 -3.31
N ILE A 71 -2.27 11.06 -4.16
CA ILE A 71 -2.14 11.39 -5.59
C ILE A 71 -1.72 12.84 -5.80
N GLU A 72 -2.28 13.78 -5.05
CA GLU A 72 -1.93 15.21 -5.15
C GLU A 72 -0.47 15.48 -4.76
N GLY A 73 0.14 14.62 -3.94
CA GLY A 73 1.56 14.68 -3.58
C GLY A 73 2.51 13.89 -4.50
N LEU A 74 2.00 13.23 -5.54
CA LEU A 74 2.80 12.51 -6.56
C LEU A 74 3.34 13.44 -7.66
#